data_AF-A0A438E235-F1
#
_entry.id   AF-A0A438E235-F1
#
_cell.length_a   1.000
_cell.length_b   1.000
_cell.length_c   1.000
_cell.angle_alpha   90.00
_cell.angle_beta   90.00
_cell.angle_gamma   90.00
#
_symmetry.space_group_name_H-M   'P 1'
#
loop_
_entity.id
_entity.type
_entity.pdbx_description
1 polymer ?
#
loop_
_entity_poly.entity_id
_entity_poly.type
_entity_poly.pdbx_seq_one_letter_code
_entity_poly.pdbx_strand_id
1 'polypeptide(L)'
;MLEILLRITIKHTLKARLLNVGITVQLLIDTFDVVGVVHYGIAGSTNDSFLIGDISVPKYVAQTSSWNGMEGALPELKFGDYNLPIKGENLLAEIEFTQVQLYSTGRPMQELFWLEIDPKWFNLATQLQACFQVNSPLFSISQKVDLQ
;
A
#
# COMPACT_ATOMS: atom_id res chain seq x y z
N MET A 1 33.30 -19.63 3.93
CA MET A 1 33.91 -18.56 4.75
C MET A 1 33.77 -17.29 3.91
N LEU A 2 32.55 -16.74 3.81
CA LEU A 2 31.89 -15.79 4.74
C LEU A 2 32.38 -14.35 4.49
N GLU A 3 31.52 -13.35 4.73
CA GLU A 3 31.74 -11.92 4.43
C GLU A 3 31.73 -11.49 2.95
N ILE A 4 30.71 -11.95 2.19
CA ILE A 4 30.03 -10.98 1.31
C ILE A 4 29.18 -10.12 2.24
N LEU A 5 29.81 -9.12 2.85
CA LEU A 5 29.15 -8.15 3.70
C LEU A 5 28.30 -7.25 2.80
N LEU A 6 27.06 -7.69 2.58
CA LEU A 6 26.01 -6.98 1.86
C LEU A 6 25.66 -5.69 2.62
N ARG A 7 26.52 -4.66 2.51
CA ARG A 7 26.25 -3.28 2.91
C ARG A 7 25.24 -2.64 1.95
N ILE A 8 24.07 -3.27 1.84
CA ILE A 8 22.81 -2.52 1.72
C ILE A 8 22.68 -1.81 3.07
N THR A 9 23.32 -0.65 3.19
CA THR A 9 23.07 0.26 4.30
C THR A 9 21.64 0.77 4.11
N ILE A 10 20.70 0.17 4.82
CA ILE A 10 19.28 0.53 4.82
C ILE A 10 19.12 1.90 5.48
N LYS A 11 19.38 2.95 4.70
CA LYS A 11 18.88 4.31 4.90
C LYS A 11 18.07 4.62 3.64
N HIS A 12 16.76 4.81 3.79
CA HIS A 12 15.76 4.86 2.70
C HIS A 12 15.61 3.50 1.95
N THR A 13 14.44 3.05 1.49
CA THR A 13 13.05 3.51 1.67
C THR A 13 12.09 2.33 1.39
N LEU A 14 10.83 2.38 1.88
CA LEU A 14 9.75 1.50 1.38
C LEU A 14 9.57 1.59 -0.16
N LYS A 15 9.88 2.76 -0.75
CA LYS A 15 9.91 3.02 -2.21
C LYS A 15 10.72 1.96 -3.00
N ALA A 16 11.76 1.36 -2.43
CA ALA A 16 12.58 0.34 -3.11
C ALA A 16 11.80 -0.94 -3.42
N ARG A 17 10.85 -1.35 -2.58
CA ARG A 17 10.03 -2.55 -2.83
C ARG A 17 9.06 -2.32 -3.97
N LEU A 18 8.38 -1.18 -3.98
CA LEU A 18 7.42 -0.82 -5.03
C LEU A 18 8.10 -0.62 -6.39
N LEU A 19 9.30 0.00 -6.42
CA LEU A 19 10.09 0.14 -7.64
C LEU A 19 10.44 -1.24 -8.25
N ASN A 20 10.93 -2.17 -7.43
CA ASN A 20 11.29 -3.52 -7.90
C ASN A 20 10.06 -4.28 -8.43
N VAL A 21 8.90 -4.15 -7.77
CA VAL A 21 7.63 -4.71 -8.27
C VAL A 21 7.23 -4.07 -9.60
N GLY A 22 7.27 -2.74 -9.70
CA GLY A 22 6.92 -2.00 -10.92
C GLY A 22 7.78 -2.42 -12.12
N ILE A 23 9.10 -2.48 -11.97
CA ILE A 23 10.02 -2.93 -13.03
C ILE A 23 9.75 -4.40 -13.41
N THR A 24 9.51 -5.28 -12.42
CA THR A 24 9.23 -6.70 -12.69
C THR A 24 7.91 -6.88 -13.44
N VAL A 25 6.85 -6.19 -13.03
CA VAL A 25 5.54 -6.26 -13.68
C VAL A 25 5.59 -5.66 -15.08
N GLN A 26 6.28 -4.52 -15.27
CA GLN A 26 6.48 -3.92 -16.58
C GLN A 26 7.20 -4.89 -17.53
N LEU A 27 8.31 -5.49 -17.10
CA LEU A 27 9.04 -6.49 -17.89
C LEU A 27 8.16 -7.68 -18.28
N LEU A 28 7.29 -8.17 -17.38
CA LEU A 28 6.36 -9.26 -17.67
C LEU A 28 5.31 -8.86 -18.71
N ILE A 29 4.74 -7.66 -18.62
CA ILE A 29 3.77 -7.12 -19.58
C ILE A 29 4.42 -6.86 -20.96
N ASP A 30 5.67 -6.40 -20.99
CA ASP A 30 6.40 -6.16 -22.24
C ASP A 30 6.86 -7.46 -22.93
N THR A 31 6.99 -8.57 -22.18
CA THR A 31 7.47 -9.87 -22.68
C THR A 31 6.35 -10.82 -23.09
N PHE A 32 5.17 -10.73 -22.45
CA PHE A 32 4.07 -11.69 -22.61
C PHE A 32 2.74 -10.97 -22.91
N ASP A 33 1.81 -11.66 -23.58
CA ASP A 33 0.43 -11.17 -23.78
C ASP A 33 -0.38 -11.27 -22.47
N VAL A 34 -0.12 -10.33 -21.55
CA VAL A 34 -0.70 -10.33 -20.19
C VAL A 34 -2.09 -9.70 -20.19
N VAL A 35 -3.13 -10.54 -20.09
CA VAL A 35 -4.54 -10.10 -19.98
C VAL A 35 -4.93 -9.58 -18.58
N GLY A 36 -4.06 -9.72 -17.58
CA GLY A 36 -4.29 -9.26 -16.21
C GLY A 36 -3.20 -9.72 -15.23
N VAL A 37 -3.06 -9.01 -14.11
CA VAL A 37 -2.08 -9.31 -13.06
C VAL A 37 -2.81 -9.58 -11.75
N VAL A 38 -2.51 -10.70 -11.10
CA VAL A 38 -3.05 -11.06 -9.78
C VAL A 38 -1.90 -11.11 -8.78
N HIS A 39 -1.96 -10.26 -7.75
CA HIS A 39 -1.03 -10.28 -6.62
C HIS A 39 -1.69 -10.93 -5.41
N TYR A 40 -1.01 -11.88 -4.78
CA TYR A 40 -1.42 -12.50 -3.52
C TYR A 40 -0.26 -12.50 -2.52
N GLY A 41 -0.57 -12.47 -1.23
CA GLY A 41 0.44 -12.45 -0.18
C GLY A 41 -0.17 -12.18 1.20
N ILE A 42 0.67 -12.25 2.24
CA ILE A 42 0.27 -11.93 3.61
C ILE A 42 0.29 -10.42 3.87
N ALA A 43 -0.65 -9.93 4.67
CA ALA A 43 -0.76 -8.54 5.11
C ALA A 43 -1.17 -8.50 6.60
N GLY A 44 -0.82 -7.41 7.28
CA GLY A 44 -1.37 -7.10 8.60
C GLY A 44 -2.66 -6.29 8.45
N SER A 45 -3.62 -6.50 9.36
CA SER A 45 -4.85 -5.70 9.46
C SER A 45 -4.69 -4.62 10.53
N THR A 46 -5.28 -3.44 10.32
CA THR A 46 -5.52 -2.41 11.34
C THR A 46 -6.99 -2.34 11.76
N ASN A 47 -7.76 -3.41 11.51
CA ASN A 47 -9.14 -3.58 11.91
C ASN A 47 -9.23 -4.78 12.87
N ASP A 48 -9.61 -4.52 14.12
CA ASP A 48 -9.63 -5.49 15.22
C ASP A 48 -10.65 -6.63 15.03
N SER A 49 -11.55 -6.51 14.06
CA SER A 49 -12.48 -7.59 13.68
C SER A 49 -11.80 -8.71 12.87
N PHE A 50 -10.54 -8.53 12.45
CA PHE A 50 -9.81 -9.51 11.63
C PHE A 50 -8.88 -10.37 12.48
N LEU A 51 -9.05 -11.68 12.36
CA LEU A 51 -8.14 -12.66 12.96
C LEU A 51 -6.94 -12.94 12.05
N ILE A 52 -5.90 -13.54 12.63
CA ILE A 52 -4.82 -14.18 11.87
C ILE A 52 -5.47 -15.35 11.12
N GLY A 53 -5.81 -15.15 9.85
CA GLY A 53 -6.68 -16.08 9.13
C GLY A 53 -8.03 -15.54 8.60
N ASP A 54 -8.34 -14.21 8.57
CA ASP A 54 -9.55 -13.61 7.92
C ASP A 54 -9.26 -12.81 6.60
N ILE A 55 -10.04 -12.93 5.49
CA ILE A 55 -9.62 -12.65 4.07
C ILE A 55 -10.18 -11.42 3.34
N SER A 56 -9.38 -10.88 2.42
CA SER A 56 -9.70 -9.77 1.52
C SER A 56 -9.82 -10.18 0.08
N VAL A 57 -10.73 -9.45 -0.53
CA VAL A 57 -10.43 -8.76 -1.78
C VAL A 57 -10.48 -7.27 -1.47
N PRO A 58 -9.39 -6.50 -1.62
CA PRO A 58 -9.44 -5.06 -1.45
C PRO A 58 -10.27 -4.46 -2.60
N LYS A 59 -11.29 -3.66 -2.27
CA LYS A 59 -11.98 -2.85 -3.30
C LYS A 59 -11.16 -1.63 -3.70
N TYR A 60 -10.41 -1.08 -2.76
CA TYR A 60 -9.52 0.07 -2.94
C TYR A 60 -8.15 -0.24 -2.35
N VAL A 61 -7.09 0.31 -2.94
CA VAL A 61 -5.72 0.25 -2.43
C VAL A 61 -5.09 1.65 -2.44
N ALA A 62 -4.19 1.94 -1.49
CA ALA A 62 -3.52 3.24 -1.36
C ALA A 62 -2.05 3.07 -1.00
N GLN A 63 -1.19 3.99 -1.47
CA GLN A 63 0.23 4.02 -1.12
C GLN A 63 0.47 4.95 0.08
N THR A 64 0.22 4.45 1.29
CA THR A 64 0.32 5.22 2.54
C THR A 64 1.74 5.57 3.00
N SER A 65 2.78 5.32 2.17
CA SER A 65 4.19 5.58 2.49
C SER A 65 4.79 6.79 1.76
N SER A 66 3.94 7.60 1.13
CA SER A 66 4.32 8.75 0.32
C SER A 66 4.28 10.04 1.14
N TRP A 67 5.21 10.20 2.08
CA TRP A 67 5.33 11.40 2.93
C TRP A 67 6.64 12.13 2.66
N ASN A 68 6.58 13.46 2.62
CA ASN A 68 7.76 14.32 2.59
C ASN A 68 7.77 15.21 3.86
N GLY A 69 8.95 15.46 4.41
CA GLY A 69 9.14 16.47 5.46
C GLY A 69 9.25 17.86 4.84
N MET A 70 8.65 18.86 5.47
CA MET A 70 8.65 20.25 5.01
C MET A 70 9.20 21.20 6.06
N GLU A 71 9.85 22.26 5.59
CA GLU A 71 10.16 23.46 6.37
C GLU A 71 9.29 24.63 5.86
N GLY A 72 8.05 24.68 6.34
CA GLY A 72 7.22 25.88 6.29
C GLY A 72 6.04 25.90 5.30
N ALA A 73 4.90 26.36 5.82
CA ALA A 73 3.77 26.97 5.11
C ALA A 73 2.93 26.09 4.16
N LEU A 74 2.47 24.94 4.66
CA LEU A 74 1.04 24.54 4.77
C LEU A 74 0.94 23.01 5.00
N PRO A 75 1.34 22.50 6.18
CA PRO A 75 1.41 21.08 6.41
C PRO A 75 0.03 20.43 6.63
N GLU A 76 -0.11 19.19 6.18
CA GLU A 76 -1.25 18.34 6.52
C GLU A 76 -1.15 17.82 7.97
N LEU A 77 0.09 17.61 8.47
CA LEU A 77 0.33 17.15 9.84
C LEU A 77 1.53 17.84 10.50
N LYS A 78 1.28 18.59 11.58
CA LYS A 78 2.31 19.13 12.48
C LYS A 78 2.43 18.26 13.73
N PHE A 79 3.59 17.61 13.94
CA PHE A 79 3.76 16.68 15.07
C PHE A 79 3.59 17.33 16.45
N GLY A 80 3.88 18.63 16.58
CA GLY A 80 3.74 19.38 17.83
C GLY A 80 2.31 19.44 18.38
N ASP A 81 1.30 19.31 17.52
CA ASP A 81 -0.12 19.33 17.91
C ASP A 81 -0.59 18.02 18.56
N TYR A 82 0.20 16.95 18.43
CA TYR A 82 -0.05 15.61 18.96
C TYR A 82 0.86 15.27 20.14
N ASN A 83 1.73 16.19 20.57
CA ASN A 83 2.55 16.02 21.77
C ASN A 83 1.66 15.90 23.02
N LEU A 84 1.93 14.88 23.84
CA LEU A 84 1.29 14.63 25.13
C LEU A 84 2.34 14.65 26.26
N PRO A 85 1.98 15.10 27.47
CA PRO A 85 0.69 15.64 27.89
C PRO A 85 0.48 17.12 27.49
N ILE A 86 1.54 17.82 27.08
CA ILE A 86 1.51 19.25 26.74
C ILE A 86 1.90 19.39 25.27
N LYS A 87 1.06 20.09 24.50
CA LYS A 87 1.32 20.44 23.09
C LYS A 87 2.44 21.49 22.99
N GLY A 88 3.21 21.46 21.92
CA GLY A 88 4.29 22.41 21.70
C GLY A 88 5.21 22.02 20.55
N GLU A 89 6.14 22.90 20.21
CA GLU A 89 7.14 22.72 19.14
C GLU A 89 7.86 21.37 19.23
N ASN A 90 8.11 20.74 18.07
CA ASN A 90 8.69 19.41 17.98
C ASN A 90 9.80 19.37 16.91
N LEU A 91 10.95 18.79 17.24
CA LEU A 91 12.10 18.64 16.33
C LEU A 91 11.83 17.72 15.12
N LEU A 92 10.73 16.96 15.15
CA LEU A 92 10.27 16.16 14.01
C LEU A 92 9.57 17.00 12.92
N ALA A 93 9.46 18.32 13.11
CA ALA A 93 8.93 19.28 12.15
C ALA A 93 7.50 18.94 11.68
N GLU A 94 7.27 19.09 10.37
CA GLU A 94 5.96 19.02 9.72
C GLU A 94 6.04 18.08 8.51
N ILE A 95 4.96 17.34 8.21
CA ILE A 95 4.89 16.44 7.05
C ILE A 95 3.66 16.71 6.18
N GLU A 96 3.80 16.39 4.90
CA GLU A 96 2.76 16.45 3.88
C GLU A 96 2.66 15.08 3.17
N PHE A 97 1.44 14.61 2.89
CA PHE A 97 1.23 13.46 2.03
C PHE A 97 1.35 13.83 0.55
N THR A 98 2.26 13.18 -0.17
CA THR A 98 2.35 13.29 -1.63
C THR A 98 1.46 12.25 -2.28
N GLN A 99 0.37 12.71 -2.90
CA GLN A 99 -0.59 11.85 -3.62
C GLN A 99 0.06 11.02 -4.75
N VAL A 100 -0.56 9.89 -5.10
CA VAL A 100 -0.06 9.01 -6.15
C VAL A 100 -0.48 9.55 -7.50
N GLN A 101 0.49 9.78 -8.38
CA GLN A 101 0.24 10.17 -9.78
C GLN A 101 0.00 8.92 -10.63
N LEU A 102 -1.27 8.69 -11.00
CA LEU A 102 -1.67 7.62 -11.91
C LEU A 102 -1.53 8.08 -13.35
N TYR A 103 -0.70 7.36 -14.11
CA TYR A 103 -0.60 7.47 -15.56
C TYR A 103 -1.35 6.30 -16.20
N SER A 104 -2.11 6.56 -17.26
CA SER A 104 -2.88 5.53 -17.97
C SER A 104 -2.94 5.86 -19.45
N THR A 105 -2.76 4.85 -20.31
CA THR A 105 -2.74 5.02 -21.77
C THR A 105 -4.03 5.69 -22.27
N GLY A 106 -3.89 6.83 -22.95
CA GLY A 106 -5.02 7.60 -23.48
C GLY A 106 -5.84 8.38 -22.45
N ARG A 107 -5.37 8.54 -21.21
CA ARG A 107 -6.01 9.38 -20.18
C ARG A 107 -5.03 10.43 -19.65
N PRO A 108 -5.50 11.62 -19.20
CA PRO A 108 -4.65 12.55 -18.47
C PRO A 108 -4.16 11.93 -17.15
N MET A 109 -3.03 12.42 -16.64
CA MET A 109 -2.54 12.06 -15.31
C MET A 109 -3.57 12.43 -14.24
N GLN A 110 -3.73 11.58 -13.23
CA GLN A 110 -4.64 11.79 -12.11
C GLN A 110 -3.90 11.65 -10.79
N GLU A 111 -4.11 12.60 -9.86
CA GLU A 111 -3.64 12.47 -8.49
C GLU A 111 -4.71 11.76 -7.66
N LEU A 112 -4.33 10.65 -7.03
CA LEU A 112 -5.23 9.75 -6.32
C LEU A 112 -4.64 9.34 -4.97
N PHE A 113 -5.51 9.26 -3.96
CA PHE A 113 -5.22 8.58 -2.70
C PHE A 113 -5.62 7.10 -2.79
N TRP A 114 -6.89 6.85 -3.17
CA TRP A 114 -7.44 5.52 -3.38
C TRP A 114 -7.44 5.16 -4.87
N LEU A 115 -6.88 4.00 -5.19
CA LEU A 115 -7.04 3.33 -6.49
C LEU A 115 -8.13 2.26 -6.35
N GLU A 116 -9.22 2.38 -7.11
CA GLU A 116 -10.27 1.36 -7.18
C GLU A 116 -9.80 0.16 -8.02
N ILE A 117 -10.05 -1.05 -7.51
CA ILE A 117 -9.81 -2.29 -8.25
C ILE A 117 -10.93 -2.49 -9.26
N ASP A 118 -10.55 -2.88 -10.49
CA ASP A 118 -11.50 -3.16 -11.57
C ASP A 118 -12.62 -4.13 -11.12
N PRO A 119 -13.91 -3.79 -11.34
CA PRO A 119 -15.03 -4.59 -10.83
C PRO A 119 -15.06 -6.04 -11.29
N LYS A 120 -14.56 -6.37 -12.49
CA LYS A 120 -14.53 -7.75 -13.00
C LYS A 120 -13.54 -8.59 -12.18
N TRP A 121 -12.35 -8.05 -11.92
CA TRP A 121 -11.33 -8.71 -11.12
C TRP A 121 -11.71 -8.77 -9.64
N PHE A 122 -12.30 -7.71 -9.09
CA PHE A 122 -12.85 -7.68 -7.73
C PHE A 122 -13.92 -8.77 -7.52
N ASN A 123 -14.90 -8.86 -8.42
CA ASN A 123 -15.97 -9.87 -8.34
C ASN A 123 -15.43 -11.30 -8.45
N LEU A 124 -14.49 -11.56 -9.37
CA LEU A 124 -13.86 -12.87 -9.51
C LEU A 124 -13.11 -13.29 -8.23
N ALA A 125 -12.29 -12.39 -7.69
CA ALA A 125 -11.57 -12.65 -6.44
C ALA A 125 -12.53 -12.87 -5.26
N THR A 126 -13.68 -12.19 -5.23
CA THR A 126 -14.66 -12.29 -4.13
C THR A 126 -15.34 -13.67 -4.13
N GLN A 127 -15.61 -14.22 -5.32
CA GLN A 127 -16.09 -15.60 -5.46
C GLN A 127 -15.05 -16.61 -4.97
N LEU A 128 -13.76 -16.40 -5.28
CA LEU A 128 -12.67 -17.25 -4.81
C LEU A 128 -12.50 -17.18 -3.28
N GLN A 129 -12.62 -15.99 -2.68
CA GLN A 129 -12.61 -15.80 -1.22
C GLN A 129 -13.64 -16.70 -0.52
N ALA A 130 -14.87 -16.75 -1.03
CA ALA A 130 -15.91 -17.62 -0.48
C ALA A 130 -15.55 -19.11 -0.58
N CYS A 131 -14.88 -19.55 -1.65
CA CYS A 131 -14.42 -20.93 -1.79
C CYS A 131 -13.34 -21.31 -0.76
N PHE A 132 -12.43 -20.40 -0.42
CA PHE A 132 -11.33 -20.67 0.53
C PHE A 132 -11.77 -20.61 2.00
N GLN A 133 -12.74 -19.76 2.35
CA GLN A 133 -13.27 -19.68 3.72
C GLN A 133 -14.06 -20.93 4.15
N VAL A 134 -14.67 -21.67 3.20
CA VAL A 134 -15.57 -22.80 3.52
C VAL A 134 -14.81 -24.10 3.87
N ASN A 135 -13.54 -24.26 3.49
CA ASN A 135 -12.82 -25.55 3.59
C ASN A 135 -11.50 -25.52 4.39
N SER A 136 -11.20 -24.45 5.13
CA SER A 136 -9.98 -24.39 5.95
C SER A 136 -10.13 -23.46 7.17
N PRO A 137 -10.05 -23.96 8.42
CA PRO A 137 -10.12 -23.14 9.63
C PRO A 137 -8.83 -22.32 9.91
N LEU A 138 -8.03 -22.04 8.88
CA LEU A 138 -6.62 -21.60 9.02
C LEU A 138 -6.10 -20.62 7.94
N PHE A 139 -6.84 -20.32 6.87
CA PHE A 139 -6.27 -19.57 5.74
C PHE A 139 -7.19 -18.54 5.14
N SER A 140 -6.86 -17.27 5.40
CA SER A 140 -7.62 -16.10 4.94
C SER A 140 -6.86 -14.82 5.48
N ILE A 141 -6.68 -13.72 4.70
CA ILE A 141 -5.85 -12.50 5.00
C ILE A 141 -6.48 -11.18 4.47
N SER A 142 -6.68 -10.06 5.23
CA SER A 142 -7.62 -8.96 4.78
C SER A 142 -7.46 -7.47 5.19
N GLN A 143 -8.32 -6.58 4.61
CA GLN A 143 -8.96 -5.39 5.21
C GLN A 143 -10.16 -4.78 4.42
N LYS A 144 -11.15 -4.21 5.14
CA LYS A 144 -12.04 -3.11 4.68
C LYS A 144 -11.57 -1.82 5.37
N VAL A 145 -11.39 -0.73 4.61
CA VAL A 145 -11.17 0.62 5.16
C VAL A 145 -12.39 1.46 4.83
N ASP A 146 -13.26 1.67 5.83
CA ASP A 146 -14.20 2.78 5.83
C ASP A 146 -13.44 4.02 6.34
N LEU A 147 -13.45 5.11 5.58
CA LEU A 147 -13.21 6.45 6.10
C LEU A 147 -14.56 7.19 6.12
N GLN A 148 -14.80 7.93 7.19
CA GLN A 148 -15.93 8.88 7.26
C GLN A 148 -15.63 10.16 6.48
#